data_AF-D8TEV3-F1
#
_entry.id   AF-D8TEV3-F1
#
_cell.length_a   1.000
_cell.length_b   1.000
_cell.length_c   1.000
_cell.angle_alpha   90.00
_cell.angle_beta   90.00
_cell.angle_gamma   90.00
#
_symmetry.space_group_name_H-M   'P 1'
#
loop_
_entity.id
_entity.type
_entity.pdbx_description
1 polymer ?
#
loop_
_entity_poly.entity_id
_entity_poly.type
_entity_poly.pdbx_seq_one_letter_code
_entity_poly.pdbx_strand_id
1 'polypeptide(L)' 'YIREINRNNVYCDTSRGIPCPAGTKAYYGRGPLQLTWNYNYNAAGKAFNMNLLQNPDQVAQNGVLS' A
#
# COMPACT_ATOMS: atom_id res chain seq x y z
N TYR A 1 5.99 -1.39 14.46
CA TYR A 1 4.53 -1.46 14.22
C TYR A 1 4.29 -2.09 12.86
N ILE A 2 3.30 -2.98 12.73
CA ILE A 2 2.97 -3.64 11.45
C ILE A 2 2.07 -2.75 10.57
N ARG A 3 1.34 -1.81 11.19
CA ARG A 3 0.49 -0.83 10.52
C ARG A 3 0.71 0.56 11.12
N GLU A 4 0.70 1.60 10.28
CA GLU A 4 0.72 3.00 10.70
C GLU A 4 -0.46 3.30 11.64
N ILE A 5 -0.18 4.07 12.70
CA ILE A 5 -1.17 4.45 13.72
C ILE A 5 -2.12 5.53 13.15
N ASN A 6 -1.60 6.52 12.43
CA ASN A 6 -2.38 7.58 11.82
C ASN A 6 -2.76 7.25 10.36
N ARG A 7 -3.99 6.77 10.16
CA ARG A 7 -4.49 6.37 8.83
C ARG A 7 -5.29 7.45 8.12
N ASN A 8 -5.23 8.70 8.61
CA ASN A 8 -5.96 9.80 8.00
C ASN A 8 -5.24 10.44 6.82
N ASN A 9 -3.97 10.11 6.63
CA ASN A 9 -3.17 10.61 5.52
C ASN A 9 -3.68 10.06 4.18
N VAL A 10 -3.77 10.96 3.20
CA VAL A 10 -4.09 10.63 1.82
C VAL A 10 -2.81 10.20 1.12
N TYR A 11 -2.58 8.90 1.06
CA TYR A 11 -1.43 8.29 0.38
C TYR A 11 -1.79 7.85 -1.05
N CYS A 12 -2.50 8.72 -1.75
CA CYS A 12 -2.99 8.46 -3.09
C CYS A 12 -2.57 9.62 -3.99
N ASP A 13 -1.64 9.34 -4.89
CA ASP A 13 -1.19 10.27 -5.92
C ASP A 13 -1.66 9.78 -7.30
N THR A 14 -2.77 10.35 -7.77
CA THR A 14 -3.32 10.07 -9.10
C THR A 14 -2.61 10.84 -10.21
N SER A 15 -1.78 11.86 -9.89
CA SER A 15 -1.02 12.61 -10.90
C SER A 15 -0.02 11.73 -11.66
N ARG A 16 0.39 10.61 -11.04
CA ARG A 16 1.25 9.58 -11.63
C ARG A 16 0.52 8.58 -12.52
N GLY A 17 -0.78 8.78 -12.78
CA GLY A 17 -1.60 7.85 -13.57
C GLY A 17 -1.88 6.52 -12.87
N ILE A 18 -1.60 6.42 -11.57
CA ILE A 18 -1.83 5.21 -10.78
C ILE A 18 -3.15 5.39 -10.01
N PRO A 19 -4.19 4.60 -10.31
CA PRO A 19 -5.48 4.73 -9.65
C PRO A 19 -5.41 4.27 -8.19
N CYS A 20 -6.40 4.67 -7.40
CA CYS A 20 -6.53 4.33 -6.00
C CYS A 20 -7.80 3.50 -5.74
N PRO A 21 -7.90 2.28 -6.28
CA PRO A 21 -9.14 1.49 -6.24
C PRO A 21 -9.56 1.07 -4.83
N ALA A 22 -8.62 0.95 -3.88
CA ALA A 22 -8.91 0.66 -2.48
C ALA A 22 -9.34 1.91 -1.67
N GLY A 23 -9.35 3.09 -2.29
CA GLY A 23 -9.62 4.37 -1.64
C GLY A 23 -8.35 5.18 -1.33
N THR A 24 -8.52 6.49 -1.18
CA THR A 24 -7.39 7.44 -1.11
C THR A 24 -6.57 7.35 0.18
N LYS A 25 -7.17 6.80 1.26
CA LYS A 25 -6.54 6.58 2.57
C LYS A 25 -6.06 5.14 2.76
N ALA A 26 -6.19 4.28 1.75
CA ALA A 26 -5.91 2.86 1.92
C ALA A 26 -4.43 2.49 1.85
N TYR A 27 -3.54 3.42 1.47
CA TYR A 27 -2.11 3.17 1.24
C TYR A 27 -1.21 3.71 2.37
N TYR A 28 -1.68 3.66 3.61
CA TYR A 28 -0.89 3.94 4.81
C TYR A 28 0.21 2.89 5.04
N GLY A 29 1.16 3.20 5.93
CA GLY A 29 2.31 2.34 6.22
C GLY A 29 1.92 0.93 6.64
N ARG A 30 2.38 -0.09 5.92
CA ARG A 30 2.24 -1.52 6.28
C ARG A 30 3.58 -2.26 6.21
N GLY A 31 3.76 -3.28 7.05
CA GLY A 31 4.98 -4.08 7.12
C GLY A 31 6.13 -3.38 7.87
N PRO A 32 7.35 -3.95 7.88
CA PRO A 32 8.52 -3.47 8.60
C PRO A 32 9.14 -2.28 7.87
N LEU A 33 9.04 -2.29 6.54
CA LEU A 33 9.48 -1.22 5.65
C LEU A 33 8.46 -0.08 5.58
N GLN A 34 7.33 -0.18 6.27
CA GLN A 34 6.26 0.82 6.30
C GLN A 34 5.91 1.31 4.88
N LEU A 35 5.50 0.38 4.02
CA LEU A 35 5.13 0.68 2.65
C LEU A 35 3.96 1.67 2.63
N THR A 36 4.19 2.85 2.06
CA THR A 36 3.23 3.96 1.93
C THR A 36 3.05 4.32 0.46
N TRP A 37 1.96 5.02 0.10
CA TRP A 37 1.65 5.51 -1.25
C TRP A 37 1.22 4.46 -2.29
N ASN A 38 0.14 4.75 -3.01
CA ASN A 38 -0.40 3.95 -4.11
C ASN A 38 0.68 3.47 -5.11
N TYR A 39 1.65 4.31 -5.47
CA TYR A 39 2.70 3.93 -6.43
C TYR A 39 3.67 2.87 -5.89
N ASN A 40 3.97 2.87 -4.59
CA ASN A 40 4.81 1.83 -3.99
C ASN A 40 4.03 0.52 -3.84
N TYR A 41 2.73 0.60 -3.50
CA TYR A 41 1.85 -0.56 -3.51
C TYR A 41 1.75 -1.17 -4.91
N ASN A 42 1.66 -0.34 -5.95
CA ASN A 42 1.71 -0.80 -7.35
C ASN A 42 3.04 -1.49 -7.69
N ALA A 43 4.17 -0.90 -7.31
CA ALA A 43 5.49 -1.47 -7.57
C ALA A 43 5.71 -2.81 -6.84
N ALA A 44 5.37 -2.86 -5.54
CA ALA A 44 5.41 -4.09 -4.76
C ALA A 44 4.46 -5.15 -5.34
N GLY A 45 3.27 -4.75 -5.77
CA GLY A 45 2.32 -5.65 -6.39
C GLY A 45 2.86 -6.31 -7.66
N LYS A 46 3.56 -5.54 -8.50
CA LYS A 46 4.25 -6.06 -9.68
C LYS A 46 5.39 -7.03 -9.32
N ALA A 47 6.19 -6.70 -8.30
CA ALA A 47 7.31 -7.53 -7.87
C ALA A 47 6.88 -8.90 -7.31
N PHE A 48 5.77 -8.93 -6.57
CA PHE A 48 5.23 -10.15 -5.95
C PHE A 48 4.07 -10.79 -6.73
N ASN A 49 3.73 -10.26 -7.91
CA ASN A 49 2.58 -10.66 -8.72
C ASN A 49 1.26 -10.66 -7.92
N MET A 50 1.05 -9.62 -7.11
CA MET A 50 -0.13 -9.42 -6.25
C MET A 50 -0.83 -8.10 -6.59
N ASN A 51 -2.17 -8.06 -6.52
CA ASN A 51 -2.92 -6.82 -6.73
C ASN A 51 -3.04 -6.01 -5.42
N LEU A 52 -1.91 -5.44 -5.00
CA LEU A 52 -1.83 -4.63 -3.78
C LEU A 52 -2.51 -3.26 -3.90
N LEU A 53 -2.81 -2.79 -5.11
CA LEU A 53 -3.59 -1.57 -5.31
C LEU A 53 -5.04 -1.76 -4.87
N GLN A 54 -5.62 -2.92 -5.17
CA GLN A 54 -6.99 -3.27 -4.81
C GLN A 54 -7.07 -3.85 -3.40
N ASN A 55 -6.05 -4.62 -2.98
CA ASN A 55 -5.99 -5.28 -1.66
C ASN A 55 -4.70 -4.92 -0.91
N PRO A 56 -4.55 -3.67 -0.43
CA PRO A 56 -3.31 -3.23 0.24
C PRO A 56 -3.04 -3.97 1.56
N ASP A 57 -4.05 -4.58 2.18
CA ASP A 57 -3.88 -5.33 3.43
C ASP A 57 -3.07 -6.62 3.29
N GLN A 58 -2.85 -7.11 2.07
CA GLN A 58 -1.98 -8.28 1.84
C GLN A 58 -0.52 -7.99 2.23
N VAL A 59 -0.09 -6.73 2.22
CA VAL A 59 1.25 -6.32 2.70
C VAL A 59 1.42 -6.59 4.20
N ALA A 60 0.35 -6.50 4.98
CA ALA A 60 0.40 -6.77 6.42
C ALA A 60 0.21 -8.25 6.78
N GLN A 61 -0.15 -9.11 5.81
CA GLN A 61 -0.46 -10.53 6.02
C GLN A 61 0.67 -11.46 5.54
N ASN A 62 1.42 -11.07 4.51
CA ASN A 62 2.56 -11.86 4.04
C ASN A 62 3.81 -11.53 4.87
N GLY A 63 4.25 -12.48 5.69
CA GLY A 63 5.46 -12.39 6.50
C GLY A 63 6.77 -12.14 5.71
N VAL A 64 6.76 -12.30 4.38
CA VAL A 64 7.86 -11.94 3.48
C VAL A 64 8.02 -10.42 3.34
N LEU A 65 6.95 -9.68 3.61
CA LEU A 65 6.88 -8.22 3.69
C LEU A 65 6.68 -7.75 5.15
N SER A 66 6.92 -8.61 6.16
CA SER A 66 6.82 -8.31 7.61
C SER A 66 8.17 -8.10 8.28
#